data_AF-A0A9E0NHI8-F1
#
_entry.id   AF-A0A9E0NHI8-F1
#
_cell.length_a   1.000
_cell.length_b   1.000
_cell.length_c   1.000
_cell.angle_alpha   90.00
_cell.angle_beta   90.00
_cell.angle_gamma   90.00
#
_symmetry.space_group_name_H-M   'P 1'
#
loop_
_entity.id
_entity.type
_entity.pdbx_description
1 polymer ?
#
loop_
_entity_poly.entity_id
_entity_poly.type
_entity_poly.pdbx_seq_one_letter_code
_entity_poly.pdbx_strand_id
1 'polypeptide(L)'
;MRVWLGAVLSVLIWAGLAGCKDKAAAPKADPAAVQAAAQAEADLLARRDSLLKNRDELGEKKAALEKQITDARSSGGDTAELESQLRELHSQQSANRDEMIQLLTQTNERLTTELAALRTSSTGGGGGGASGAEMAQVVAQLQRRDAQLAEMEKRLATVVGALADIRGDIQKQAESCASSGGTTIVQAAPLPRGSKYSKSDIEKLLGKARASMQKRGILASDLPSQVSGLQKEATDSIGEGDFNAAYVAAKTLEQTVEAIRVDRGFIADKINRMSKRMKGKTLSGEAEQAFKDATDAYTNGKFDAANRKLNIIAQMM
;
A
#
# COMPACT_ATOMS: atom_id res chain seq x y z
N MET A 1 -12.27 -14.69 -21.95
CA MET A 1 -11.43 -14.14 -23.04
C MET A 1 -10.04 -14.72 -22.90
N ARG A 2 -9.60 -15.52 -23.87
CA ARG A 2 -8.25 -16.08 -23.99
C ARG A 2 -7.38 -15.14 -24.83
N VAL A 3 -6.06 -15.35 -24.74
CA VAL A 3 -4.96 -14.92 -25.63
C VAL A 3 -4.26 -13.61 -25.26
N TRP A 4 -3.02 -13.72 -24.73
CA TRP A 4 -1.77 -13.21 -25.35
C TRP A 4 -0.58 -13.58 -24.45
N LEU A 5 0.12 -14.68 -24.72
CA LEU A 5 1.38 -14.76 -25.49
C LEU A 5 2.55 -14.04 -24.83
N GLY A 6 3.37 -14.84 -24.13
CA GLY A 6 4.67 -14.46 -23.62
C GLY A 6 5.66 -14.21 -24.75
N ALA A 7 6.52 -13.22 -24.54
CA ALA A 7 7.72 -12.99 -25.33
C ALA A 7 8.93 -13.35 -24.45
N VAL A 8 9.46 -14.54 -24.66
CA VAL A 8 10.79 -14.95 -24.15
C VAL A 8 11.82 -14.27 -25.04
N LEU A 9 12.51 -13.27 -24.48
CA LEU A 9 13.62 -12.60 -25.14
C LEU A 9 14.90 -13.45 -24.96
N SER A 10 15.17 -14.32 -25.93
CA SER A 10 16.42 -15.09 -26.02
C SER A 10 17.58 -14.16 -26.42
N VAL A 11 18.39 -13.77 -25.44
CA VAL A 11 19.68 -13.09 -25.71
C VAL A 11 20.70 -14.14 -26.12
N LEU A 12 20.97 -14.19 -27.42
CA LEU A 12 22.07 -14.91 -28.07
C LEU A 12 23.41 -14.32 -27.60
N ILE A 13 24.12 -15.04 -26.72
CA ILE A 13 25.50 -14.72 -26.36
C ILE A 13 26.41 -15.27 -27.46
N TRP A 14 26.92 -14.38 -28.31
CA TRP A 14 28.03 -14.67 -29.20
C TRP A 14 29.34 -14.70 -28.41
N ALA A 15 29.97 -15.86 -28.36
CA ALA A 15 31.33 -16.04 -27.87
C ALA A 15 32.34 -15.57 -28.94
N GLY A 16 32.86 -14.36 -28.77
CA GLY A 16 34.05 -13.88 -29.49
C GLY A 16 35.30 -14.09 -28.64
N LEU A 17 35.92 -15.26 -28.76
CA LEU A 17 37.25 -15.55 -28.22
C LEU A 17 38.29 -15.43 -29.35
N ALA A 18 38.96 -14.28 -29.45
CA ALA A 18 40.27 -14.19 -30.09
C ALA A 18 41.01 -12.89 -29.71
N GLY A 19 42.04 -13.03 -28.89
CA GLY A 19 43.26 -12.22 -28.96
C GLY A 19 43.34 -10.93 -28.14
N CYS A 20 43.83 -11.02 -26.90
CA CYS A 20 44.79 -10.06 -26.35
C CYS A 20 45.67 -10.74 -25.31
N LYS A 21 46.98 -10.68 -25.56
CA LYS A 21 48.06 -11.34 -24.84
C LYS A 21 48.77 -10.28 -24.00
N ASP A 22 48.21 -9.96 -22.83
CA ASP A 22 48.95 -9.33 -21.73
C ASP A 22 48.31 -9.74 -20.39
N LYS A 23 49.02 -10.58 -19.64
CA LYS A 23 48.59 -11.13 -18.35
C LYS A 23 48.86 -10.12 -17.24
N ALA A 24 47.99 -9.13 -17.06
CA ALA A 24 47.78 -8.55 -15.73
C ALA A 24 46.81 -9.48 -15.00
N ALA A 25 47.29 -10.16 -13.95
CA ALA A 25 46.43 -11.00 -13.13
C ALA A 25 45.34 -10.13 -12.50
N ALA A 26 44.07 -10.42 -12.84
CA ALA A 26 42.94 -9.78 -12.18
C ALA A 26 43.07 -9.96 -10.64
N PRO A 27 42.82 -8.91 -9.84
CA PRO A 27 42.87 -9.03 -8.39
C PRO A 27 41.87 -10.11 -7.97
N LYS A 28 42.37 -11.16 -7.32
CA LYS A 28 41.50 -12.19 -6.74
C LYS A 28 40.64 -11.52 -5.66
N ALA A 29 39.32 -11.63 -5.79
CA ALA A 29 38.40 -11.20 -4.74
C ALA A 29 38.80 -11.86 -3.41
N ASP A 30 38.84 -11.07 -2.33
CA ASP A 30 39.17 -11.55 -1.00
C ASP A 30 38.12 -12.58 -0.55
N PRO A 31 38.48 -13.85 -0.32
CA PRO A 31 37.54 -14.88 0.11
C PRO A 31 36.83 -14.53 1.42
N ALA A 32 37.45 -13.75 2.31
CA ALA A 32 36.81 -13.28 3.54
C ALA A 32 35.65 -12.31 3.26
N ALA A 33 35.80 -11.42 2.28
CA ALA A 33 34.74 -10.49 1.88
C ALA A 33 33.56 -11.21 1.21
N VAL A 34 33.83 -12.23 0.40
CA VAL A 34 32.79 -13.06 -0.23
C VAL A 34 31.99 -13.84 0.82
N GLN A 35 32.69 -14.41 1.81
CA GLN A 35 32.04 -15.15 2.89
C GLN A 35 31.21 -14.24 3.80
N ALA A 36 31.69 -13.05 4.13
CA ALA A 36 30.95 -12.06 4.90
C ALA A 36 29.68 -11.59 4.18
N ALA A 37 29.75 -11.38 2.86
CA ALA A 37 28.59 -11.01 2.06
C ALA A 37 27.52 -12.13 2.04
N ALA A 38 27.94 -13.38 1.87
CA ALA A 38 27.06 -14.55 1.89
C ALA A 38 26.38 -14.74 3.25
N GLN A 39 27.12 -14.52 4.34
CA GLN A 39 26.57 -14.61 5.69
C GLN A 39 25.56 -13.50 5.96
N ALA A 40 25.85 -12.27 5.54
CA ALA A 40 24.89 -11.16 5.67
C ALA A 40 23.59 -11.41 4.88
N GLU A 41 23.65 -12.05 3.72
CA GLU A 41 22.43 -12.47 2.98
C GLU A 41 21.66 -13.56 3.73
N ALA A 42 22.36 -14.57 4.26
CA ALA A 42 21.74 -15.64 5.03
C ALA A 42 21.02 -15.09 6.28
N ASP A 43 21.62 -14.13 6.97
CA ASP A 43 21.03 -13.49 8.15
C ASP A 43 19.76 -12.69 7.80
N LEU A 44 19.75 -11.97 6.66
CA LEU A 44 18.56 -11.25 6.19
C LEU A 44 17.42 -12.22 5.83
N LEU A 45 17.74 -13.34 5.18
CA LEU A 45 16.76 -14.38 4.85
C LEU A 45 16.21 -15.05 6.11
N ALA A 46 17.07 -15.40 7.06
CA ALA A 46 16.67 -15.98 8.34
C ALA A 46 15.76 -15.02 9.14
N ARG A 47 16.09 -13.72 9.15
CA ARG A 47 15.26 -12.70 9.80
C ARG A 47 13.90 -12.55 9.13
N ARG A 48 13.85 -12.54 7.79
CA ARG A 48 12.59 -12.54 7.04
C ARG A 48 11.73 -13.75 7.40
N ASP A 49 12.31 -14.94 7.41
CA ASP A 49 11.58 -16.19 7.66
C ASP A 49 11.06 -16.24 9.10
N SER A 50 11.84 -15.75 10.06
CA SER A 50 11.40 -15.54 11.45
C SER A 50 10.22 -14.57 11.54
N LEU A 51 10.26 -13.44 10.83
CA LEU A 51 9.16 -12.48 10.81
C LEU A 51 7.88 -13.06 10.20
N LEU A 52 7.99 -13.83 9.12
CA LEU A 52 6.85 -14.51 8.50
C LEU A 52 6.24 -15.54 9.46
N LYS A 53 7.08 -16.35 10.11
CA LYS A 53 6.61 -17.31 11.12
C LYS A 53 5.90 -16.61 12.28
N ASN A 54 6.50 -15.55 12.82
CA ASN A 54 5.90 -14.75 13.89
C ASN A 54 4.55 -14.15 13.48
N ARG A 55 4.43 -13.68 12.23
CA ARG A 55 3.17 -13.15 11.69
C ARG A 55 2.08 -14.21 11.68
N ASP A 56 2.41 -15.43 11.24
CA ASP A 56 1.46 -16.53 11.16
C ASP A 56 1.03 -16.96 12.59
N GLU A 57 1.97 -17.10 13.52
CA GLU A 57 1.68 -17.39 14.94
C GLU A 57 0.81 -16.31 15.59
N LEU A 58 1.05 -15.02 15.31
CA LEU A 58 0.22 -13.92 15.79
C LEU A 58 -1.19 -13.96 15.19
N GLY A 59 -1.32 -14.36 13.92
CA GLY A 59 -2.61 -14.55 13.26
C GLY A 59 -3.45 -15.64 13.92
N GLU A 60 -2.84 -16.80 14.21
CA GLU A 60 -3.49 -17.91 14.90
C GLU A 60 -3.93 -17.52 16.32
N LYS A 61 -3.03 -16.90 17.11
CA LYS A 61 -3.35 -16.41 18.46
C LYS A 61 -4.50 -15.42 18.45
N LYS A 62 -4.51 -14.49 17.48
CA LYS A 62 -5.58 -13.52 17.32
C LYS A 62 -6.92 -14.19 17.04
N ALA A 63 -6.98 -15.09 16.07
CA ALA A 63 -8.22 -15.81 15.73
C ALA A 63 -8.75 -16.64 16.90
N ALA A 64 -7.85 -17.30 17.65
CA ALA A 64 -8.22 -18.03 18.86
C ALA A 64 -8.80 -17.12 19.94
N LEU A 65 -8.20 -15.94 20.16
CA LEU A 65 -8.64 -14.98 21.16
C LEU A 65 -9.98 -14.32 20.78
N GLU A 66 -10.19 -14.00 19.51
CA GLU A 66 -11.48 -13.49 19.00
C GLU A 66 -12.61 -14.50 19.23
N LYS A 67 -12.33 -15.80 19.04
CA LYS A 67 -13.27 -16.87 19.36
C LYS A 67 -13.58 -16.90 20.86
N GLN A 68 -12.56 -16.86 21.72
CA GLN A 68 -12.76 -16.84 23.18
C GLN A 68 -13.58 -15.62 23.64
N ILE A 69 -13.35 -14.44 23.08
CA ILE A 69 -14.14 -13.24 23.36
C ILE A 69 -15.61 -13.46 22.97
N THR A 70 -15.85 -14.05 21.80
CA THR A 70 -17.20 -14.34 21.33
C THR A 70 -17.92 -15.33 22.24
N ASP A 71 -17.24 -16.42 22.63
CA ASP A 71 -17.79 -17.45 23.53
C ASP A 71 -18.09 -16.87 24.93
N ALA A 72 -17.14 -16.12 25.51
CA ALA A 72 -17.31 -15.46 26.80
C ALA A 72 -18.47 -14.45 26.80
N ARG A 73 -18.57 -13.63 25.75
CA ARG A 73 -19.67 -12.65 25.59
C ARG A 73 -21.02 -13.35 25.46
N SER A 74 -21.10 -14.45 24.71
CA SER A 74 -22.33 -15.23 24.56
C SER A 74 -22.77 -15.89 25.87
N SER A 75 -21.82 -16.19 26.75
CA SER A 75 -22.06 -16.76 28.09
C SER A 75 -22.30 -15.70 29.17
N GLY A 76 -22.30 -14.41 28.81
CA GLY A 76 -22.43 -13.29 29.76
C GLY A 76 -21.22 -13.08 30.69
N GLY A 77 -20.05 -13.61 30.32
CA GLY A 77 -18.80 -13.44 31.07
C GLY A 77 -18.12 -12.09 30.80
N ASP A 78 -17.14 -11.75 31.64
CA ASP A 78 -16.29 -10.57 31.47
C ASP A 78 -15.24 -10.79 30.36
N THR A 79 -15.16 -9.87 29.40
CA THR A 79 -14.23 -9.91 28.26
C THR A 79 -13.10 -8.88 28.35
N ALA A 80 -13.03 -8.07 29.41
CA ALA A 80 -12.11 -6.93 29.47
C ALA A 80 -10.64 -7.33 29.32
N GLU A 81 -10.23 -8.41 29.96
CA GLU A 81 -8.86 -8.94 29.89
C GLU A 81 -8.53 -9.51 28.51
N LEU A 82 -9.46 -10.29 27.93
CA LEU A 82 -9.29 -10.87 26.59
C LEU A 82 -9.20 -9.76 25.52
N GLU A 83 -10.01 -8.71 25.64
CA GLU A 83 -9.94 -7.54 24.75
C GLU A 83 -8.63 -6.75 24.94
N SER A 84 -8.07 -6.72 26.14
CA SER A 84 -6.75 -6.15 26.41
C SER A 84 -5.65 -6.94 25.69
N GLN A 85 -5.66 -8.26 25.81
CA GLN A 85 -4.74 -9.15 25.09
C GLN A 85 -4.89 -9.03 23.57
N LEU A 86 -6.11 -8.81 23.06
CA LEU A 86 -6.36 -8.59 21.64
C LEU A 86 -5.71 -7.30 21.15
N ARG A 87 -5.80 -6.21 21.93
CA ARG A 87 -5.12 -4.94 21.61
C ARG A 87 -3.60 -5.10 21.60
N GLU A 88 -3.05 -5.86 22.54
CA GLU A 88 -1.62 -6.15 22.59
C GLU A 88 -1.15 -6.98 21.39
N LEU A 89 -1.89 -8.03 21.01
CA LEU A 89 -1.60 -8.79 19.77
C LEU A 89 -1.66 -7.90 18.53
N HIS A 90 -2.60 -6.96 18.46
CA HIS A 90 -2.67 -5.98 17.39
C HIS A 90 -1.43 -5.07 17.34
N SER A 91 -0.93 -4.64 18.50
CA SER A 91 0.32 -3.87 18.61
C SER A 91 1.51 -4.68 18.09
N GLN A 92 1.64 -5.95 18.51
CA GLN A 92 2.70 -6.86 18.08
C GLN A 92 2.64 -7.14 16.57
N GLN A 93 1.44 -7.32 16.01
CA GLN A 93 1.27 -7.46 14.55
C GLN A 93 1.72 -6.20 13.80
N SER A 94 1.44 -5.00 14.34
CA SER A 94 1.93 -3.75 13.73
C SER A 94 3.45 -3.68 13.77
N ALA A 95 4.06 -3.97 14.93
CA ALA A 95 5.52 -3.96 15.08
C ALA A 95 6.21 -4.96 14.14
N ASN A 96 5.69 -6.19 14.03
CA ASN A 96 6.20 -7.21 13.12
C ASN A 96 6.11 -6.76 11.65
N ARG A 97 5.00 -6.11 11.27
CA ARG A 97 4.83 -5.54 9.93
C ARG A 97 5.82 -4.41 9.65
N ASP A 98 6.02 -3.52 10.61
CA ASP A 98 6.96 -2.40 10.47
C ASP A 98 8.41 -2.92 10.33
N GLU A 99 8.78 -3.95 11.09
CA GLU A 99 10.09 -4.60 10.97
C GLU A 99 10.28 -5.26 9.59
N MET A 100 9.23 -5.91 9.05
CA MET A 100 9.28 -6.45 7.69
C MET A 100 9.48 -5.36 6.64
N ILE A 101 8.80 -4.21 6.78
CA ILE A 101 8.97 -3.06 5.88
C ILE A 101 10.40 -2.52 5.96
N GLN A 102 10.96 -2.41 7.16
CA GLN A 102 12.35 -1.99 7.35
C GLN A 102 13.33 -2.95 6.69
N LEU A 103 13.15 -4.26 6.87
CA LEU A 103 14.00 -5.29 6.25
C LEU A 103 13.98 -5.20 4.71
N LEU A 104 12.79 -5.03 4.13
CA LEU A 104 12.63 -4.85 2.68
C LEU A 104 13.29 -3.56 2.19
N THR A 105 13.19 -2.47 2.97
CA THR A 105 13.82 -1.20 2.65
C THR A 105 15.35 -1.33 2.65
N GLN A 106 15.92 -1.91 3.70
CA GLN A 106 17.36 -2.17 3.81
C GLN A 106 17.88 -3.04 2.65
N THR A 107 17.11 -4.07 2.28
CA THR A 107 17.47 -4.95 1.17
C THR A 107 17.47 -4.19 -0.16
N ASN A 108 16.46 -3.35 -0.40
CA ASN A 108 16.39 -2.54 -1.63
C ASN A 108 17.48 -1.47 -1.70
N GLU A 109 17.81 -0.82 -0.58
CA GLU A 109 18.90 0.16 -0.51
C GLU A 109 20.25 -0.50 -0.84
N ARG A 110 20.54 -1.64 -0.20
CA ARG A 110 21.78 -2.41 -0.48
C ARG A 110 21.89 -2.79 -1.95
N LEU A 111 20.81 -3.31 -2.54
CA LEU A 111 20.78 -3.66 -3.97
C LEU A 111 20.97 -2.45 -4.88
N THR A 112 20.39 -1.31 -4.52
CA THR A 112 20.56 -0.06 -5.28
C THR A 112 22.02 0.39 -5.25
N THR A 113 22.68 0.28 -4.09
CA THR A 113 24.11 0.56 -3.94
C THR A 113 24.98 -0.42 -4.73
N GLU A 114 24.69 -1.72 -4.68
CA GLU A 114 25.41 -2.75 -5.46
C GLU A 114 25.27 -2.51 -6.98
N LEU A 115 24.06 -2.21 -7.47
CA LEU A 115 23.84 -1.87 -8.87
C LEU A 115 24.55 -0.57 -9.29
N ALA A 116 24.61 0.42 -8.40
CA ALA A 116 25.34 1.66 -8.66
C ALA A 116 26.86 1.40 -8.77
N ALA A 117 27.43 0.57 -7.88
CA ALA A 117 28.83 0.16 -7.92
C ALA A 117 29.18 -0.68 -9.16
N LEU A 118 28.26 -1.55 -9.60
CA LEU A 118 28.39 -2.29 -10.86
C LEU A 118 28.36 -1.36 -12.08
N ARG A 119 27.49 -0.35 -12.07
CA ARG A 119 27.45 0.63 -13.16
C ARG A 119 28.74 1.44 -13.25
N THR A 120 29.25 1.95 -12.12
CA THR A 120 30.49 2.74 -12.10
C THR A 120 31.72 1.92 -12.50
N SER A 121 31.78 0.64 -12.11
CA SER A 121 32.84 -0.27 -12.57
C SER A 121 32.73 -0.62 -14.06
N SER A 122 31.51 -0.64 -14.63
CA SER A 122 31.31 -0.89 -16.07
C SER A 122 31.57 0.32 -16.98
N THR A 123 31.43 1.56 -16.49
CA THR A 123 31.55 2.80 -17.29
C THR A 123 32.90 3.51 -17.15
N GLY A 124 33.76 3.10 -16.22
CA GLY A 124 35.15 3.53 -16.13
C GLY A 124 35.99 2.99 -17.29
N GLY A 125 36.00 3.70 -18.41
CA GLY A 125 36.65 3.29 -19.66
C GLY A 125 38.14 2.96 -19.55
N GLY A 126 38.51 1.80 -20.09
CA GLY A 126 39.89 1.39 -20.28
C GLY A 126 40.08 -0.10 -20.60
N GLY A 127 39.44 -0.62 -21.64
CA GLY A 127 39.87 -1.85 -22.36
C GLY A 127 39.89 -3.20 -21.62
N GLY A 128 39.67 -3.27 -20.31
CA GLY A 128 39.51 -4.52 -19.56
C GLY A 128 38.04 -4.82 -19.35
N GLY A 129 37.44 -5.66 -20.20
CA GLY A 129 36.05 -6.08 -20.04
C GLY A 129 35.81 -6.68 -18.64
N ALA A 130 34.65 -6.38 -18.05
CA ALA A 130 34.19 -7.02 -16.82
C ALA A 130 34.46 -8.53 -16.93
N SER A 131 35.14 -9.08 -15.93
CA SER A 131 35.55 -10.48 -16.00
C SER A 131 34.29 -11.34 -16.15
N GLY A 132 34.33 -12.40 -16.98
CA GLY A 132 33.16 -13.26 -17.19
C GLY A 132 32.54 -13.80 -15.88
N ALA A 133 33.33 -13.84 -14.80
CA ALA A 133 32.89 -14.18 -13.46
C ALA A 133 31.95 -13.14 -12.81
N GLU A 134 32.22 -11.84 -12.97
CA GLU A 134 31.36 -10.77 -12.43
C GLU A 134 30.02 -10.72 -13.16
N MET A 135 30.04 -10.84 -14.49
CA MET A 135 28.82 -10.97 -15.29
C MET A 135 28.03 -12.23 -14.91
N ALA A 136 28.68 -13.36 -14.67
CA ALA A 136 28.02 -14.58 -14.21
C ALA A 136 27.36 -14.41 -12.83
N GLN A 137 28.01 -13.70 -11.90
CA GLN A 137 27.43 -13.39 -10.59
C GLN A 137 26.19 -12.48 -10.72
N VAL A 138 26.26 -11.44 -11.54
CA VAL A 138 25.12 -10.54 -11.80
C VAL A 138 23.95 -11.31 -12.43
N VAL A 139 24.22 -12.16 -13.43
CA VAL A 139 23.18 -12.99 -14.07
C VAL A 139 22.55 -13.95 -13.05
N ALA A 140 23.34 -14.58 -12.18
CA ALA A 140 22.81 -15.45 -11.13
C ALA A 140 21.96 -14.66 -10.11
N GLN A 141 22.35 -13.43 -9.76
CA GLN A 141 21.59 -12.57 -8.85
C GLN A 141 20.27 -12.11 -9.48
N LEU A 142 20.26 -11.78 -10.78
CA LEU A 142 19.06 -11.45 -11.54
C LEU A 142 18.11 -12.65 -11.64
N GLN A 143 18.63 -13.85 -11.93
CA GLN A 143 17.83 -15.07 -11.96
C GLN A 143 17.16 -15.38 -10.60
N ARG A 144 17.88 -15.17 -9.49
CA ARG A 144 17.30 -15.31 -8.14
C ARG A 144 16.17 -14.30 -7.89
N ARG A 145 16.32 -13.05 -8.36
CA ARG A 145 15.27 -12.03 -8.27
C ARG A 145 14.05 -12.39 -9.11
N ASP A 146 14.25 -12.85 -10.34
CA ASP A 146 13.15 -13.25 -11.21
C ASP A 146 12.36 -14.41 -10.59
N ALA A 147 13.05 -15.37 -9.96
CA ALA A 147 12.39 -16.43 -9.19
C ALA A 147 11.60 -15.89 -7.97
N GLN A 148 12.14 -14.90 -7.24
CA GLN A 148 11.44 -14.27 -6.12
C GLN A 148 10.22 -13.46 -6.58
N LEU A 149 10.32 -12.71 -7.68
CA LEU A 149 9.21 -11.96 -8.25
C LEU A 149 8.11 -12.90 -8.73
N ALA A 150 8.47 -13.99 -9.41
CA ALA A 150 7.51 -15.02 -9.83
C ALA A 150 6.77 -15.66 -8.63
N GLU A 151 7.46 -15.88 -7.51
CA GLU A 151 6.83 -16.38 -6.28
C GLU A 151 5.90 -15.32 -5.65
N MET A 152 6.30 -14.05 -5.64
CA MET A 152 5.44 -12.96 -5.18
C MET A 152 4.19 -12.81 -6.06
N GLU A 153 4.33 -12.93 -7.37
CA GLU A 153 3.21 -12.91 -8.32
C GLU A 153 2.23 -14.06 -8.05
N LYS A 154 2.74 -15.27 -7.80
CA LYS A 154 1.88 -16.41 -7.39
C LYS A 154 1.11 -16.12 -6.10
N ARG A 155 1.78 -15.57 -5.08
CA ARG A 155 1.13 -15.20 -3.81
C ARG A 155 0.06 -14.12 -4.00
N LEU A 156 0.36 -13.09 -4.80
CA LEU A 156 -0.60 -12.06 -5.16
C LEU A 156 -1.80 -12.64 -5.92
N ALA A 157 -1.57 -13.56 -6.86
CA ALA A 157 -2.64 -14.24 -7.57
C ALA A 157 -3.54 -15.03 -6.60
N THR A 158 -2.97 -15.74 -5.61
CA THR A 158 -3.73 -16.43 -4.56
C THR A 158 -4.56 -15.47 -3.72
N VAL A 159 -3.99 -14.34 -3.28
CA VAL A 159 -4.71 -13.33 -2.50
C VAL A 159 -5.85 -12.71 -3.31
N VAL A 160 -5.59 -12.36 -4.58
CA VAL A 160 -6.61 -11.82 -5.48
C VAL A 160 -7.72 -12.84 -5.72
N GLY A 161 -7.39 -14.13 -5.86
CA GLY A 161 -8.36 -15.22 -5.93
C GLY A 161 -9.24 -15.29 -4.67
N ALA A 162 -8.63 -15.32 -3.48
CA ALA A 162 -9.36 -15.36 -2.22
C ALA A 162 -10.29 -14.13 -2.04
N LEU A 163 -9.84 -12.94 -2.44
CA LEU A 163 -10.67 -11.74 -2.42
C LEU A 163 -11.84 -11.80 -3.42
N ALA A 164 -11.63 -12.43 -4.59
CA ALA A 164 -12.70 -12.66 -5.55
C ALA A 164 -13.74 -13.66 -5.01
N ASP A 165 -13.29 -14.71 -4.31
CA ASP A 165 -14.18 -15.67 -3.65
C ASP A 165 -15.01 -15.02 -2.55
N ILE A 166 -14.36 -14.24 -1.66
CA ILE A 166 -15.05 -13.47 -0.63
C ILE A 166 -16.11 -12.54 -1.24
N ARG A 167 -15.77 -11.86 -2.34
CA ARG A 167 -16.72 -11.00 -3.06
C ARG A 167 -17.89 -11.82 -3.63
N GLY A 168 -17.62 -12.99 -4.19
CA GLY A 168 -18.65 -13.90 -4.69
C GLY A 168 -19.60 -14.37 -3.59
N ASP A 169 -19.08 -14.66 -2.39
CA ASP A 169 -19.89 -15.08 -1.25
C ASP A 169 -20.72 -13.94 -0.67
N ILE A 170 -20.16 -12.72 -0.59
CA ILE A 170 -20.92 -11.51 -0.24
C ILE A 170 -22.07 -11.31 -1.24
N GLN A 171 -21.82 -11.53 -2.53
CA GLN A 171 -22.85 -11.38 -3.56
C GLN A 171 -23.94 -12.47 -3.44
N LYS A 172 -23.57 -13.73 -3.22
CA LYS A 172 -24.54 -14.82 -2.95
C LYS A 172 -25.34 -14.55 -1.68
N GLN A 173 -24.71 -14.01 -0.64
CA GLN A 173 -25.42 -13.60 0.58
C GLN A 173 -26.43 -12.50 0.28
N ALA A 174 -26.04 -11.48 -0.48
CA ALA A 174 -26.94 -10.42 -0.93
C ALA A 174 -28.12 -10.97 -1.74
N GLU A 175 -27.87 -11.90 -2.68
CA GLU A 175 -28.90 -12.57 -3.47
C GLU A 175 -29.80 -13.48 -2.61
N SER A 176 -29.24 -14.20 -1.64
CA SER A 176 -30.00 -15.07 -0.74
C SER A 176 -30.92 -14.27 0.19
N CYS A 177 -30.44 -13.13 0.70
CA CYS A 177 -31.26 -12.17 1.45
C CYS A 177 -32.31 -11.48 0.56
N ALA A 178 -32.05 -11.33 -0.74
CA ALA A 178 -33.03 -10.83 -1.69
C ALA A 178 -34.09 -11.89 -2.08
N SER A 179 -33.75 -13.19 -1.99
CA SER A 179 -34.62 -14.29 -2.46
C SER A 179 -35.62 -14.82 -1.43
N SER A 180 -35.52 -14.45 -0.15
CA SER A 180 -36.45 -14.91 0.91
C SER A 180 -37.75 -14.10 1.02
N GLY A 181 -38.09 -13.29 0.01
CA GLY A 181 -39.36 -12.59 -0.09
C GLY A 181 -39.97 -12.80 -1.48
N GLY A 182 -41.17 -13.37 -1.54
CA GLY A 182 -41.87 -13.73 -2.77
C GLY A 182 -41.91 -12.62 -3.83
N THR A 183 -41.65 -13.07 -5.05
CA THR A 183 -41.90 -12.47 -6.36
C THR A 183 -42.71 -11.17 -6.41
N THR A 184 -42.03 -10.08 -6.76
CA THR A 184 -42.55 -9.09 -7.70
C THR A 184 -41.41 -8.54 -8.54
N ILE A 185 -41.62 -8.46 -9.85
CA ILE A 185 -40.72 -7.79 -10.79
C ILE A 185 -40.72 -6.30 -10.42
N VAL A 186 -39.67 -5.84 -9.72
CA VAL A 186 -39.53 -4.44 -9.30
C VAL A 186 -38.77 -3.69 -10.40
N GLN A 187 -39.50 -3.07 -11.33
CA GLN A 187 -39.14 -1.69 -11.71
C GLN A 187 -38.86 -0.96 -10.41
N ALA A 188 -37.62 -0.49 -10.19
CA ALA A 188 -37.16 0.16 -8.96
C ALA A 188 -38.25 1.04 -8.32
N ALA A 189 -39.07 0.43 -7.48
CA ALA A 189 -40.12 1.11 -6.78
C ALA A 189 -39.42 1.79 -5.60
N PRO A 190 -39.61 3.09 -5.40
CA PRO A 190 -38.97 3.80 -4.31
C PRO A 190 -39.25 3.05 -3.01
N LEU A 191 -38.18 2.73 -2.28
CA LEU A 191 -38.25 2.16 -0.94
C LEU A 191 -39.33 2.91 -0.13
N PRO A 192 -40.14 2.22 0.69
CA PRO A 192 -41.20 2.85 1.46
C PRO A 192 -40.62 4.05 2.23
N ARG A 193 -41.19 5.23 1.99
CA ARG A 193 -40.79 6.55 2.52
C ARG A 193 -41.02 6.69 4.04
N GLY A 194 -40.51 5.73 4.80
CA GLY A 194 -40.34 5.81 6.24
C GLY A 194 -38.87 5.67 6.53
N SER A 195 -38.10 6.75 6.34
CA SER A 195 -36.68 6.70 6.63
C SER A 195 -36.45 6.60 8.14
N LYS A 196 -35.62 5.64 8.55
CA LYS A 196 -35.14 5.55 9.93
C LYS A 196 -34.29 6.77 10.32
N TYR A 197 -33.83 7.52 9.33
CA TYR A 197 -32.92 8.64 9.46
C TYR A 197 -33.59 9.95 9.04
N SER A 198 -33.30 11.01 9.77
CA SER A 198 -33.77 12.36 9.44
C SER A 198 -32.70 13.13 8.65
N LYS A 199 -33.12 14.20 7.96
CA LYS A 199 -32.20 15.17 7.35
C LYS A 199 -31.14 15.67 8.34
N SER A 200 -31.53 15.90 9.60
CA SER A 200 -30.61 16.36 10.65
C SER A 200 -29.51 15.34 10.96
N ASP A 201 -29.83 14.04 10.95
CA ASP A 201 -28.84 12.98 11.22
C ASP A 201 -27.77 12.92 10.13
N ILE A 202 -28.20 13.05 8.88
CA ILE A 202 -27.31 13.05 7.71
C ILE A 202 -26.44 14.31 7.71
N GLU A 203 -27.02 15.49 7.99
CA GLU A 203 -26.28 16.75 8.08
C GLU A 203 -25.22 16.72 9.19
N LYS A 204 -25.52 16.09 10.34
CA LYS A 204 -24.53 15.88 11.40
C LYS A 204 -23.35 15.01 10.93
N LEU A 205 -23.61 13.92 10.20
CA LEU A 205 -22.55 13.05 9.66
C LEU A 205 -21.69 13.80 8.62
N LEU A 206 -22.32 14.50 7.68
CA LEU A 206 -21.60 15.33 6.70
C LEU A 206 -20.81 16.44 7.37
N GLY A 207 -21.36 17.07 8.42
CA GLY A 207 -20.68 18.06 9.24
C GLY A 207 -19.44 17.50 9.93
N LYS A 208 -19.55 16.31 10.55
CA LYS A 208 -18.41 15.61 11.16
C LYS A 208 -17.33 15.25 10.14
N ALA A 209 -17.72 14.69 8.99
CA ALA A 209 -16.78 14.35 7.92
C ALA A 209 -16.02 15.60 7.44
N ARG A 210 -16.72 16.72 7.17
CA ARG A 210 -16.09 17.99 6.77
C ARG A 210 -15.19 18.56 7.86
N ALA A 211 -15.61 18.53 9.12
CA ALA A 211 -14.81 19.00 10.24
C ALA A 211 -13.53 18.15 10.39
N SER A 212 -13.62 16.83 10.23
CA SER A 212 -12.47 15.92 10.26
C SER A 212 -11.52 16.19 9.07
N MET A 213 -12.06 16.34 7.85
CA MET A 213 -11.29 16.75 6.68
C MET A 213 -10.56 18.07 6.93
N GLN A 214 -11.24 19.10 7.42
CA GLN A 214 -10.66 20.41 7.70
C GLN A 214 -9.58 20.34 8.79
N LYS A 215 -9.86 19.67 9.92
CA LYS A 215 -8.92 19.50 11.04
C LYS A 215 -7.63 18.84 10.59
N ARG A 216 -7.73 17.87 9.68
CA ARG A 216 -6.60 17.08 9.18
C ARG A 216 -5.98 17.66 7.91
N GLY A 217 -6.60 18.66 7.32
CA GLY A 217 -6.19 19.24 6.04
C GLY A 217 -6.37 18.28 4.85
N ILE A 218 -7.35 17.38 4.89
CA ILE A 218 -7.69 16.51 3.76
C ILE A 218 -8.61 17.30 2.83
N LEU A 219 -8.24 17.43 1.55
CA LEU A 219 -9.09 18.04 0.54
C LEU A 219 -10.02 17.00 -0.08
N ALA A 220 -11.13 17.41 -0.67
CA ALA A 220 -12.02 16.50 -1.41
C ALA A 220 -11.28 15.76 -2.53
N SER A 221 -10.26 16.38 -3.14
CA SER A 221 -9.41 15.75 -4.15
C SER A 221 -8.35 14.80 -3.61
N ASP A 222 -8.16 14.75 -2.29
CA ASP A 222 -7.28 13.78 -1.64
C ASP A 222 -8.02 12.47 -1.30
N LEU A 223 -9.35 12.47 -1.43
CA LEU A 223 -10.16 11.29 -1.19
C LEU A 223 -9.98 10.28 -2.34
N PRO A 224 -10.05 8.96 -2.04
CA PRO A 224 -10.10 7.94 -3.07
C PRO A 224 -11.25 8.18 -4.06
N SER A 225 -11.04 7.83 -5.33
CA SER A 225 -12.03 8.03 -6.41
C SER A 225 -13.40 7.40 -6.13
N GLN A 226 -13.42 6.33 -5.34
CA GLN A 226 -14.64 5.61 -4.95
C GLN A 226 -15.51 6.45 -4.00
N VAL A 227 -14.92 7.37 -3.24
CA VAL A 227 -15.62 8.12 -2.18
C VAL A 227 -15.72 9.63 -2.47
N SER A 228 -15.00 10.14 -3.48
CA SER A 228 -15.00 11.57 -3.82
C SER A 228 -16.38 12.10 -4.24
N GLY A 229 -17.29 11.22 -4.67
CA GLY A 229 -18.67 11.55 -5.03
C GLY A 229 -19.69 11.50 -3.89
N LEU A 230 -19.36 10.87 -2.75
CA LEU A 230 -20.34 10.53 -1.71
C LEU A 230 -20.97 11.75 -1.05
N GLN A 231 -20.24 12.88 -0.95
CA GLN A 231 -20.82 14.11 -0.41
C GLN A 231 -21.95 14.65 -1.31
N LYS A 232 -21.74 14.60 -2.63
CA LYS A 232 -22.74 15.03 -3.61
C LYS A 232 -23.91 14.06 -3.61
N GLU A 233 -23.64 12.76 -3.67
CA GLU A 233 -24.65 11.70 -3.62
C GLU A 233 -25.53 11.80 -2.37
N ALA A 234 -24.95 12.06 -1.20
CA ALA A 234 -25.73 12.28 0.02
C ALA A 234 -26.64 13.51 -0.07
N THR A 235 -26.18 14.59 -0.71
CA THR A 235 -26.94 15.84 -0.87
C THR A 235 -28.07 15.67 -1.90
N ASP A 236 -27.79 15.00 -3.01
CA ASP A 236 -28.76 14.67 -4.06
C ASP A 236 -29.86 13.76 -3.47
N SER A 237 -29.48 12.73 -2.71
CA SER A 237 -30.40 11.82 -2.02
C SER A 237 -31.28 12.53 -0.97
N ILE A 238 -30.74 13.52 -0.24
CA ILE A 238 -31.54 14.39 0.65
C ILE A 238 -32.60 15.16 -0.14
N GLY A 239 -32.25 15.68 -1.32
CA GLY A 239 -33.16 16.42 -2.20
C GLY A 239 -34.28 15.53 -2.77
N GLU A 240 -33.97 14.28 -3.05
CA GLU A 240 -34.91 13.26 -3.54
C GLU A 240 -35.78 12.66 -2.42
N GLY A 241 -35.46 12.95 -1.15
CA GLY A 241 -36.14 12.38 0.02
C GLY A 241 -35.74 10.95 0.34
N ASP A 242 -34.68 10.42 -0.28
CA ASP A 242 -34.08 9.12 0.08
C ASP A 242 -33.04 9.30 1.20
N PHE A 243 -33.55 9.45 2.42
CA PHE A 243 -32.69 9.63 3.59
C PHE A 243 -31.89 8.37 3.97
N ASN A 244 -32.27 7.18 3.48
CA ASN A 244 -31.49 5.96 3.74
C ASN A 244 -30.23 5.95 2.87
N ALA A 245 -30.37 6.21 1.55
CA ALA A 245 -29.23 6.36 0.66
C ALA A 245 -28.30 7.48 1.11
N ALA A 246 -28.88 8.63 1.49
CA ALA A 246 -28.13 9.76 2.01
C ALA A 246 -27.31 9.43 3.27
N TYR A 247 -27.91 8.66 4.20
CA TYR A 247 -27.24 8.24 5.43
C TYR A 247 -26.06 7.32 5.14
N VAL A 248 -26.23 6.31 4.27
CA VAL A 248 -25.16 5.38 3.90
C VAL A 248 -24.00 6.14 3.26
N ALA A 249 -24.27 7.00 2.27
CA ALA A 249 -23.24 7.79 1.61
C ALA A 249 -22.49 8.72 2.60
N ALA A 250 -23.22 9.42 3.48
CA ALA A 250 -22.61 10.28 4.49
C ALA A 250 -21.78 9.49 5.52
N LYS A 251 -22.25 8.30 5.94
CA LYS A 251 -21.56 7.46 6.91
C LYS A 251 -20.28 6.84 6.32
N THR A 252 -20.34 6.35 5.08
CA THR A 252 -19.17 5.83 4.37
C THR A 252 -18.12 6.93 4.16
N LEU A 253 -18.55 8.16 3.85
CA LEU A 253 -17.65 9.32 3.76
C LEU A 253 -16.97 9.61 5.10
N GLU A 254 -17.74 9.71 6.20
CA GLU A 254 -17.21 9.93 7.55
C GLU A 254 -16.16 8.88 7.92
N GLN A 255 -16.49 7.60 7.79
CA GLN A 255 -15.60 6.49 8.10
C GLN A 255 -14.32 6.50 7.24
N THR A 256 -14.46 6.81 5.95
CA THR A 256 -13.29 6.87 5.05
C THR A 256 -12.37 8.03 5.42
N VAL A 257 -12.92 9.20 5.73
CA VAL A 257 -12.15 10.37 6.17
C VAL A 257 -11.42 10.09 7.48
N GLU A 258 -12.05 9.40 8.42
CA GLU A 258 -11.41 8.99 9.68
C GLU A 258 -10.29 7.96 9.45
N ALA A 259 -10.51 7.02 8.53
CA ALA A 259 -9.56 5.94 8.23
C ALA A 259 -8.30 6.39 7.47
N ILE A 260 -8.37 7.49 6.70
CA ILE A 260 -7.19 8.06 6.04
C ILE A 260 -6.12 8.32 7.11
N ARG A 261 -4.84 8.11 6.82
CA ARG A 261 -3.72 8.52 7.69
C ARG A 261 -2.90 9.56 6.93
N VAL A 262 -2.52 10.66 7.60
CA VAL A 262 -1.65 11.69 7.01
C VAL A 262 -0.21 11.25 7.28
N ASP A 263 0.24 10.28 6.49
CA ASP A 263 1.58 9.71 6.59
C ASP A 263 2.46 10.12 5.39
N ARG A 264 3.68 9.58 5.33
CA ARG A 264 4.63 9.83 4.24
C ARG A 264 4.02 9.54 2.87
N GLY A 265 3.28 8.44 2.73
CA GLY A 265 2.66 8.03 1.47
C GLY A 265 1.57 9.01 1.04
N PHE A 266 0.71 9.41 1.97
CA PHE A 266 -0.34 10.40 1.73
C PHE A 266 0.23 11.72 1.20
N ILE A 267 1.30 12.23 1.81
CA ILE A 267 1.95 13.47 1.37
C ILE A 267 2.59 13.32 -0.01
N ALA A 268 3.27 12.20 -0.29
CA ALA A 268 3.86 11.93 -1.59
C ALA A 268 2.79 11.90 -2.70
N ASP A 269 1.68 11.22 -2.46
CA ASP A 269 0.56 11.16 -3.41
C ASP A 269 -0.06 12.54 -3.63
N LYS A 270 -0.18 13.34 -2.58
CA LYS A 270 -0.68 14.71 -2.68
C LYS A 270 0.23 15.59 -3.51
N ILE A 271 1.54 15.54 -3.29
CA ILE A 271 2.54 16.24 -4.11
C ILE A 271 2.43 15.80 -5.57
N ASN A 272 2.26 14.51 -5.85
CA ASN A 272 2.08 13.99 -7.20
C ASN A 272 0.80 14.53 -7.87
N ARG A 273 -0.34 14.54 -7.16
CA ARG A 273 -1.60 15.14 -7.66
C ARG A 273 -1.44 16.63 -7.91
N MET A 274 -0.78 17.35 -7.01
CA MET A 274 -0.54 18.77 -7.10
C MET A 274 0.40 19.10 -8.27
N SER A 275 1.50 18.38 -8.43
CA SER A 275 2.45 18.52 -9.54
C SER A 275 1.76 18.35 -10.90
N LYS A 276 0.87 17.36 -11.02
CA LYS A 276 0.04 17.18 -12.24
C LYS A 276 -0.84 18.41 -12.53
N ARG A 277 -1.40 19.06 -11.50
CA ARG A 277 -2.20 20.29 -11.63
C ARG A 277 -1.34 21.54 -11.89
N MET A 278 -0.12 21.55 -11.38
CA MET A 278 0.86 22.63 -11.54
C MET A 278 1.65 22.54 -12.85
N LYS A 279 1.44 21.50 -13.67
CA LYS A 279 2.19 21.33 -14.91
C LYS A 279 1.96 22.57 -15.82
N GLY A 280 3.03 23.33 -16.04
CA GLY A 280 3.00 24.58 -16.81
C GLY A 280 2.68 25.85 -16.02
N LYS A 281 2.48 25.76 -14.70
CA LYS A 281 2.34 26.91 -13.78
C LYS A 281 3.64 27.06 -12.97
N THR A 282 4.17 28.28 -12.87
CA THR A 282 5.28 28.60 -11.97
C THR A 282 4.75 29.02 -10.61
N LEU A 283 5.28 28.45 -9.54
CA LEU A 283 5.05 28.93 -8.19
C LEU A 283 5.87 30.22 -7.97
N SER A 284 5.29 31.24 -7.34
CA SER A 284 6.00 32.45 -6.95
C SER A 284 5.52 32.94 -5.58
N GLY A 285 6.37 33.71 -4.90
CA GLY A 285 6.03 34.35 -3.63
C GLY A 285 5.64 33.35 -2.54
N GLU A 286 4.46 33.55 -1.95
CA GLU A 286 3.97 32.78 -0.81
C GLU A 286 3.79 31.28 -1.14
N ALA A 287 3.43 30.95 -2.38
CA ALA A 287 3.25 29.55 -2.80
C ALA A 287 4.59 28.80 -2.90
N GLU A 288 5.67 29.48 -3.31
CA GLU A 288 7.01 28.92 -3.33
C GLU A 288 7.54 28.70 -1.90
N GLN A 289 7.32 29.67 -1.01
CA GLN A 289 7.72 29.53 0.39
C GLN A 289 6.94 28.40 1.08
N ALA A 290 5.63 28.31 0.86
CA ALA A 290 4.81 27.21 1.39
C ALA A 290 5.30 25.84 0.88
N PHE A 291 5.80 25.75 -0.36
CA PHE A 291 6.36 24.52 -0.90
C PHE A 291 7.68 24.12 -0.22
N LYS A 292 8.57 25.09 0.04
CA LYS A 292 9.80 24.87 0.81
C LYS A 292 9.49 24.38 2.22
N ASP A 293 8.61 25.10 2.93
CA ASP A 293 8.17 24.72 4.28
C ASP A 293 7.52 23.32 4.31
N ALA A 294 6.74 22.97 3.29
CA ALA A 294 6.13 21.66 3.17
C ALA A 294 7.19 20.56 2.99
N THR A 295 8.23 20.83 2.20
CA THR A 295 9.35 19.91 1.96
C THR A 295 10.14 19.68 3.23
N ASP A 296 10.47 20.75 3.97
CA ASP A 296 11.18 20.66 5.25
C ASP A 296 10.34 19.91 6.30
N ALA A 297 9.04 20.17 6.37
CA ALA A 297 8.17 19.43 7.27
C ALA A 297 8.09 17.94 6.91
N TYR A 298 8.08 17.61 5.61
CA TYR A 298 8.05 16.24 5.12
C TYR A 298 9.35 15.47 5.44
N THR A 299 10.52 16.08 5.21
CA THR A 299 11.83 15.45 5.53
C THR A 299 12.00 15.22 7.03
N ASN A 300 11.45 16.10 7.86
CA ASN A 300 11.46 15.99 9.32
C ASN A 300 10.34 15.08 9.89
N GLY A 301 9.58 14.37 9.06
CA GLY A 301 8.50 13.47 9.50
C GLY A 301 7.26 14.17 10.06
N LYS A 302 7.14 15.50 9.90
CA LYS A 302 6.01 16.31 10.37
C LYS A 302 4.90 16.38 9.32
N PHE A 303 4.30 15.23 9.00
CA PHE A 303 3.37 15.10 7.87
C PHE A 303 2.11 15.99 7.98
N ASP A 304 1.55 16.18 9.17
CA ASP A 304 0.41 17.10 9.36
C ASP A 304 0.77 18.55 9.03
N ALA A 305 1.98 18.99 9.39
CA ALA A 305 2.46 20.32 9.08
C ALA A 305 2.73 20.48 7.58
N ALA A 306 3.35 19.47 6.95
CA ALA A 306 3.52 19.42 5.51
C ALA A 306 2.17 19.51 4.78
N ASN A 307 1.16 18.75 5.24
CA ASN A 307 -0.16 18.74 4.64
C ASN A 307 -0.83 20.11 4.67
N ARG A 308 -0.75 20.82 5.81
CA ARG A 308 -1.29 22.18 5.95
C ARG A 308 -0.63 23.16 4.98
N LYS A 309 0.69 23.08 4.80
CA LYS A 309 1.43 23.93 3.85
C LYS A 309 1.04 23.62 2.40
N LEU A 310 0.89 22.34 2.04
CA LEU A 310 0.39 21.93 0.73
C LEU A 310 -1.04 22.40 0.46
N ASN A 311 -1.89 22.52 1.47
CA ASN A 311 -3.23 23.07 1.31
C ASN A 311 -3.24 24.55 0.96
N ILE A 312 -2.31 25.33 1.52
CA ILE A 312 -2.17 26.76 1.19
C ILE A 312 -1.86 26.89 -0.31
N ILE A 313 -0.91 26.10 -0.82
CA ILE A 313 -0.59 26.05 -2.25
C ILE A 313 -1.83 25.65 -3.07
N ALA A 314 -2.57 24.62 -2.63
CA ALA A 314 -3.77 24.18 -3.31
C ALA A 314 -4.90 25.22 -3.34
N GLN A 315 -4.96 26.14 -2.37
CA GLN A 315 -5.93 27.23 -2.33
C GLN A 315 -5.53 28.43 -3.20
N MET A 316 -4.24 28.59 -3.50
CA MET A 316 -3.71 29.67 -4.35
C MET A 316 -3.74 29.35 -5.85
N MET A 317 -4.13 28.13 -6.23
CA MET A 317 -4.12 27.61 -7.60
C MET A 317 -5.48 27.64 -8.30
#